data_AF-A0A1M5XYS7-F1
#
_entry.id   AF-A0A1M5XYS7-F1
#
_cell.length_a   1.000
_cell.length_b   1.000
_cell.length_c   1.000
_cell.angle_alpha   90.00
_cell.angle_beta   90.00
_cell.angle_gamma   90.00
#
_symmetry.space_group_name_H-M   'P 1'
#
loop_
_entity.id
_entity.type
_entity.pdbx_description
1 polymer ?
#
loop_
_entity_poly.entity_id
_entity_poly.type
_entity_poly.pdbx_seq_one_letter_code
_entity_poly.pdbx_strand_id
1 'polypeptide(L)'
;MDIDALTEKLLILVESADLREKMGRAGAQHVAQNFDWRHIVRHYQDLWHELGHIRQGNNQRLQRPTVPTANSSSCMPVNATSFDKTNYISQNPSRPDPLALFSHYPTLTLTPDTSVEIRKSEARKEWSTRCSHPLFSFARPVMCDDRTIGQILEKLETQKSISVGELVHKLQPVQKTRVVLTVMWLMKMGVILFPETREAGTKTGKHRC
;
A
#
# COMPACT_ATOMS: atom_id res chain seq x y z
N MET A 1 -0.49 -20.36 23.71
CA MET A 1 -1.28 -21.51 23.25
C MET A 1 -0.87 -22.67 24.12
N ASP A 2 -1.82 -23.35 24.76
CA ASP A 2 -1.54 -24.43 25.69
C ASP A 2 -1.36 -25.75 24.91
N ILE A 3 -0.13 -26.25 24.85
CA ILE A 3 0.24 -27.42 24.06
C ILE A 3 -0.17 -28.71 24.76
N ASP A 4 -0.13 -28.73 26.09
CA ASP A 4 -0.47 -29.90 26.89
C ASP A 4 -1.97 -30.18 26.79
N ALA A 5 -2.79 -29.13 26.91
CA ALA A 5 -4.23 -29.23 26.71
C ALA A 5 -4.60 -29.71 25.29
N LEU A 6 -3.91 -29.23 24.25
CA LEU A 6 -4.14 -29.69 22.88
C LEU A 6 -3.82 -31.19 22.72
N THR A 7 -2.69 -31.61 23.27
CA THR A 7 -2.20 -32.99 23.15
C THR A 7 -3.17 -33.97 23.83
N GLU A 8 -3.64 -33.63 25.04
CA GLU A 8 -4.64 -34.42 25.76
C GLU A 8 -5.92 -34.60 24.93
N LYS A 9 -6.46 -33.52 24.36
CA LYS A 9 -7.71 -33.60 23.57
C LYS A 9 -7.53 -34.35 22.25
N LEU A 10 -6.37 -34.24 21.61
CA LEU A 10 -6.06 -35.01 20.42
C LEU A 10 -5.96 -36.51 20.72
N LEU A 11 -5.34 -36.90 21.84
CA LEU A 11 -5.27 -38.31 22.25
C LEU A 11 -6.66 -38.90 22.48
N ILE A 12 -7.53 -38.20 23.22
CA ILE A 12 -8.93 -38.62 23.44
C ILE A 12 -9.66 -38.84 22.11
N LEU A 13 -9.45 -37.93 21.14
CA LEU A 13 -10.07 -38.02 19.83
C LEU A 13 -9.50 -39.18 18.98
N VAL A 14 -8.21 -39.45 19.06
CA VAL A 14 -7.54 -40.53 18.31
C VAL A 14 -7.87 -41.92 18.88
N GLU A 15 -8.08 -42.03 20.20
CA GLU A 15 -8.40 -43.30 20.84
C GLU A 15 -9.88 -43.69 20.67
N SER A 16 -10.80 -42.72 20.60
CA SER A 16 -12.25 -42.98 20.50
C SER A 16 -12.79 -42.88 19.07
N ALA A 17 -13.15 -44.02 18.46
CA ALA A 17 -13.76 -44.07 17.13
C ALA A 17 -15.15 -43.38 17.09
N ASP A 18 -15.98 -43.64 18.10
CA ASP A 18 -17.33 -43.06 18.20
C ASP A 18 -17.30 -41.54 18.32
N LEU A 19 -16.34 -41.01 19.09
CA LEU A 19 -16.19 -39.56 19.25
C LEU A 19 -15.78 -38.90 17.93
N ARG A 20 -14.86 -39.50 17.16
CA ARG A 20 -14.51 -39.01 15.82
C ARG A 20 -15.71 -38.97 14.90
N GLU A 21 -16.52 -40.02 14.90
CA GLU A 21 -17.70 -40.07 14.05
C GLU A 21 -18.72 -39.00 14.45
N LYS A 22 -19.00 -38.87 15.76
CA LYS A 22 -19.92 -37.85 16.28
C LYS A 22 -19.44 -36.44 15.95
N MET A 23 -18.17 -36.12 16.22
CA MET A 23 -17.60 -34.81 15.92
C MET A 23 -17.50 -34.56 14.41
N GLY A 24 -17.19 -35.58 13.61
CA GLY A 24 -17.15 -35.50 12.15
C GLY A 24 -18.53 -35.18 11.56
N ARG A 25 -19.58 -35.86 12.01
CA ARG A 25 -20.97 -35.57 11.60
C ARG A 25 -21.39 -34.16 12.00
N ALA A 26 -21.09 -33.74 13.23
CA ALA A 26 -21.38 -32.39 13.70
C ALA A 26 -20.62 -31.32 12.90
N GLY A 27 -19.34 -31.56 12.58
CA GLY A 27 -18.53 -30.68 11.75
C GLY A 27 -19.05 -30.56 10.32
N ALA A 28 -19.41 -31.69 9.69
CA ALA A 28 -20.03 -31.69 8.37
C ALA A 28 -21.34 -30.91 8.34
N GLN A 29 -22.20 -31.09 9.36
CA GLN A 29 -23.44 -30.34 9.51
C GLN A 29 -23.16 -28.83 9.70
N HIS A 30 -22.18 -28.47 10.52
CA HIS A 30 -21.80 -27.09 10.75
C HIS A 30 -21.30 -26.40 9.47
N VAL A 31 -20.47 -27.09 8.67
CA VAL A 31 -19.99 -26.58 7.37
C VAL A 31 -21.13 -26.40 6.38
N ALA A 32 -22.03 -27.37 6.27
CA ALA A 32 -23.19 -27.27 5.39
C ALA A 32 -24.12 -26.10 5.77
N GLN A 33 -24.24 -25.80 7.06
CA GLN A 33 -25.11 -24.73 7.57
C GLN A 33 -24.49 -23.34 7.47
N ASN A 34 -23.17 -23.20 7.70
CA ASN A 34 -22.53 -21.89 7.87
C ASN A 34 -21.57 -21.52 6.75
N PHE A 35 -21.07 -22.50 5.99
CA PHE A 35 -20.01 -22.30 4.99
C PHE A 35 -20.39 -22.84 3.61
N ASP A 36 -21.69 -22.84 3.27
CA ASP A 36 -22.14 -23.22 1.94
C ASP A 36 -21.61 -22.22 0.89
N TRP A 37 -20.67 -22.68 0.08
CA TRP A 37 -20.02 -21.89 -0.96
C TRP A 37 -21.04 -21.29 -1.95
N ARG A 38 -22.17 -21.95 -2.19
CA ARG A 38 -23.22 -21.43 -3.09
C ARG A 38 -23.82 -20.12 -2.60
N HIS A 39 -23.93 -19.93 -1.28
CA HIS A 39 -24.40 -18.69 -0.68
C HIS A 39 -23.29 -17.64 -0.65
N ILE A 40 -22.09 -18.03 -0.21
CA ILE A 40 -20.95 -17.12 -0.11
C ILE A 40 -20.61 -16.50 -1.48
N VAL A 41 -20.54 -17.32 -2.54
CA VAL A 41 -20.19 -16.84 -3.88
C VAL A 41 -21.21 -15.83 -4.42
N ARG A 42 -22.49 -15.98 -4.10
CA ARG A 42 -23.54 -15.04 -4.50
C ARG A 42 -23.31 -13.67 -3.84
N HIS A 43 -23.03 -13.64 -2.55
CA HIS A 43 -22.71 -12.39 -1.86
C HIS A 43 -21.48 -11.69 -2.45
N TYR A 44 -20.44 -12.44 -2.84
CA TYR A 44 -19.30 -11.86 -3.55
C TYR A 44 -19.68 -11.33 -4.93
N GLN A 45 -20.51 -12.05 -5.69
CA GLN A 45 -21.01 -11.60 -6.99
C GLN A 45 -21.85 -10.33 -6.87
N ASP A 46 -22.76 -10.25 -5.90
CA ASP A 46 -23.56 -9.07 -5.61
C ASP A 46 -22.67 -7.86 -5.29
N LEU A 47 -21.66 -8.06 -4.43
CA LEU A 47 -20.67 -7.03 -4.11
C LEU A 47 -19.89 -6.57 -5.35
N TRP A 48 -19.49 -7.50 -6.22
CA TRP A 48 -18.80 -7.14 -7.46
C TRP A 48 -19.70 -6.35 -8.41
N HIS A 49 -20.98 -6.70 -8.51
CA HIS A 49 -21.96 -5.94 -9.27
C HIS A 49 -22.13 -4.53 -8.70
N GLU A 50 -22.29 -4.40 -7.38
CA GLU A 50 -22.39 -3.11 -6.70
C GLU A 50 -21.16 -2.22 -6.95
N LEU A 51 -19.95 -2.76 -6.73
CA LEU A 51 -18.70 -2.04 -6.99
C LEU A 51 -18.56 -1.67 -8.47
N GLY A 52 -19.07 -2.50 -9.38
CA GLY A 52 -19.15 -2.21 -10.81
C GLY A 52 -20.01 -0.98 -11.10
N HIS A 53 -21.21 -0.92 -10.52
CA HIS A 53 -22.11 0.22 -10.65
C HIS A 53 -21.51 1.51 -10.09
N ILE A 54 -20.87 1.45 -8.91
CA ILE A 54 -20.19 2.62 -8.32
C ILE A 54 -19.09 3.14 -9.24
N ARG A 55 -18.28 2.26 -9.83
CA ARG A 55 -17.22 2.65 -10.76
C ARG A 55 -17.76 3.28 -12.04
N GLN A 56 -18.87 2.76 -12.58
CA GLN A 56 -19.51 3.32 -13.77
C GLN A 56 -20.12 4.70 -13.48
N GLY A 57 -20.82 4.85 -12.35
CA GLY A 57 -21.36 6.14 -11.91
C GLY A 57 -20.28 7.19 -11.64
N ASN A 58 -19.14 6.78 -11.06
CA ASN A 58 -18.01 7.67 -10.81
C ASN A 58 -17.22 8.01 -12.09
N ASN A 59 -17.18 7.12 -13.09
CA ASN A 59 -16.60 7.40 -14.41
C ASN A 59 -17.35 8.47 -15.21
N GLN A 60 -18.64 8.74 -14.92
CA GLN A 60 -19.32 9.90 -15.52
C GLN A 60 -18.84 11.22 -14.92
N ARG A 61 -18.29 11.21 -13.70
CA ARG A 61 -17.84 12.40 -12.97
C ARG A 61 -16.35 12.72 -13.17
N LEU A 62 -15.56 11.70 -13.48
CA LEU A 62 -14.15 11.80 -13.87
C LEU A 62 -14.05 11.40 -15.33
N GLN A 63 -13.80 12.34 -16.24
CA GLN A 63 -13.53 12.03 -17.65
C GLN A 63 -12.33 11.08 -17.71
N ARG A 64 -12.59 9.77 -17.78
CA ARG A 64 -11.55 8.80 -18.06
C ARG A 64 -11.05 9.05 -19.48
N PRO A 65 -9.74 9.03 -19.72
CA PRO A 65 -9.22 8.90 -21.07
C PRO A 65 -9.89 7.68 -21.71
N THR A 66 -10.61 7.90 -22.82
CA THR A 66 -11.17 6.83 -23.62
C THR A 66 -10.02 5.99 -24.15
N VAL A 67 -9.90 4.76 -23.64
CA VAL A 67 -9.08 3.73 -24.28
C VAL A 67 -9.71 3.47 -25.65
N PRO A 68 -8.98 3.62 -26.77
CA PRO A 68 -9.48 3.19 -28.06
C PRO A 68 -9.81 1.70 -27.94
N THR A 69 -11.08 1.36 -28.09
CA THR A 69 -11.52 -0.03 -28.21
C THR A 69 -10.89 -0.60 -29.49
N ALA A 70 -9.71 -1.19 -29.35
CA ALA A 70 -9.24 -2.18 -30.30
C ALA A 70 -10.23 -3.36 -30.20
N ASN A 71 -11.09 -3.44 -31.21
CA ASN A 71 -11.64 -4.68 -31.73
C ASN A 71 -10.80 -5.91 -31.30
N SER A 72 -11.50 -6.87 -30.70
CA SER A 72 -11.04 -8.01 -29.92
C SER A 72 -10.23 -9.07 -30.67
N SER A 73 -9.36 -8.68 -31.60
CA SER A 73 -8.49 -9.57 -32.36
C SER A 73 -7.24 -8.83 -32.83
N SER A 74 -6.43 -8.32 -31.89
CA SER A 74 -5.12 -7.78 -32.22
C SER A 74 -4.33 -7.50 -30.93
N CYS A 75 -3.62 -8.50 -30.44
CA CYS A 75 -2.42 -8.26 -29.64
C CYS A 75 -1.20 -7.89 -30.51
N MET A 76 -1.41 -7.63 -31.81
CA MET A 76 -0.40 -7.11 -32.73
C MET A 76 -1.08 -6.23 -33.78
N PRO A 77 -0.65 -4.97 -33.99
CA PRO A 77 -1.02 -4.24 -35.19
C PRO A 77 -0.47 -5.02 -36.39
N VAL A 78 -1.33 -5.31 -37.36
CA VAL A 78 -1.04 -6.17 -38.54
C VAL A 78 0.11 -5.61 -39.40
N ASN A 79 0.55 -4.37 -39.17
CA ASN A 79 1.60 -3.68 -39.93
C ASN A 79 2.74 -3.09 -39.06
N ALA A 80 3.07 -3.67 -37.91
CA ALA A 80 4.24 -3.24 -37.15
C ALA A 80 5.53 -3.81 -37.76
N THR A 81 6.20 -3.03 -38.62
CA THR A 81 7.50 -3.37 -39.21
C THR A 81 8.67 -3.26 -38.22
N SER A 82 8.43 -2.82 -36.99
CA SER A 82 9.41 -2.79 -35.91
C SER A 82 8.76 -3.12 -34.57
N PHE A 83 9.39 -4.01 -33.81
CA PHE A 83 9.01 -4.37 -32.44
C PHE A 83 9.31 -3.20 -31.49
N ASP A 84 8.40 -2.24 -31.39
CA ASP A 84 8.50 -1.13 -30.45
C ASP A 84 7.98 -1.58 -29.07
N LYS A 85 8.91 -1.98 -28.20
CA LYS A 85 8.62 -2.40 -26.80
C LYS A 85 7.85 -1.34 -26.01
N THR A 86 7.92 -0.07 -26.42
CA THR A 86 7.36 1.06 -25.69
C THR A 86 5.83 1.12 -25.76
N ASN A 87 5.22 0.44 -26.76
CA ASN A 87 3.76 0.44 -26.98
C ASN A 87 3.06 -0.88 -26.59
N TYR A 88 3.78 -1.85 -26.00
CA TYR A 88 3.20 -3.13 -25.54
C TYR A 88 2.61 -3.04 -24.12
N ILE A 89 2.38 -1.83 -23.57
CA ILE A 89 1.65 -1.70 -22.32
C ILE A 89 0.23 -2.21 -22.59
N SER A 90 -0.08 -3.40 -22.10
CA SER A 90 -1.40 -3.98 -22.27
C SER A 90 -2.41 -3.05 -21.62
N GLN A 91 -3.10 -2.24 -22.43
CA GLN A 91 -4.21 -1.38 -22.03
C GLN A 91 -5.43 -2.19 -21.56
N ASN A 92 -5.26 -3.51 -21.33
CA ASN A 92 -6.27 -4.40 -20.81
C ASN A 92 -6.44 -4.16 -19.30
N PRO A 93 -7.58 -3.61 -18.84
CA PRO A 93 -7.81 -3.31 -17.43
C PRO A 93 -7.83 -4.57 -16.54
N SER A 94 -8.04 -5.76 -17.10
CA SER A 94 -7.99 -7.03 -16.38
C SER A 94 -6.58 -7.64 -16.32
N ARG A 95 -5.60 -7.07 -17.05
CA ARG A 95 -4.20 -7.49 -17.07
C ARG A 95 -3.29 -6.25 -17.16
N PRO A 96 -3.25 -5.40 -16.12
CA PRO A 96 -2.29 -4.32 -16.09
C PRO A 96 -0.87 -4.88 -16.11
N ASP A 97 0.03 -4.20 -16.81
CA ASP A 97 1.46 -4.53 -16.74
C ASP A 97 1.93 -4.34 -15.28
N PRO A 98 2.44 -5.39 -14.61
CA PRO A 98 2.91 -5.26 -13.24
C PRO A 98 4.06 -4.26 -13.09
N LEU A 99 4.95 -4.14 -14.07
CA LEU A 99 6.07 -3.18 -13.98
C LEU A 99 5.57 -1.74 -14.07
N ALA A 100 4.59 -1.47 -14.93
CA ALA A 100 3.92 -0.18 -14.95
C ALA A 100 3.11 0.07 -13.67
N LEU A 101 2.35 -0.93 -13.19
CA LEU A 101 1.52 -0.84 -11.99
C LEU A 101 2.33 -0.53 -10.73
N PHE A 102 3.53 -1.11 -10.63
CA PHE A 102 4.43 -0.97 -9.49
C PHE A 102 5.60 -0.01 -9.75
N SER A 103 5.61 0.72 -10.88
CA SER A 103 6.66 1.67 -11.22
C SER A 103 6.85 2.79 -10.18
N HIS A 104 5.77 3.13 -9.46
CA HIS A 104 5.75 4.13 -8.42
C HIS A 104 6.11 3.56 -7.03
N TYR A 105 6.44 2.27 -6.92
CA TYR A 105 6.92 1.71 -5.67
C TYR A 105 8.33 2.25 -5.38
N PRO A 106 8.59 2.70 -4.14
CA PRO A 106 9.88 3.27 -3.79
C PRO A 106 10.97 2.21 -3.93
N THR A 107 11.86 2.41 -4.90
CA THR A 107 13.09 1.62 -5.09
C THR A 107 14.30 2.23 -4.38
N LEU A 108 14.14 3.45 -3.84
CA LEU A 108 15.20 4.18 -3.13
C LEU A 108 15.22 3.79 -1.65
N THR A 109 16.42 3.55 -1.14
CA THR A 109 16.66 3.36 0.30
C THR A 109 16.94 4.70 0.96
N LEU A 110 16.37 4.95 2.14
CA LEU A 110 16.65 6.17 2.90
C LEU A 110 18.10 6.12 3.42
N THR A 111 18.92 7.07 2.99
CA THR A 111 20.33 7.20 3.41
C THR A 111 20.50 8.37 4.38
N PRO A 112 21.60 8.45 5.14
CA PRO A 112 21.90 9.62 5.96
C PRO A 112 21.94 10.93 5.14
N ASP A 113 22.33 10.87 3.87
CA ASP A 113 22.45 12.03 2.99
C ASP A 113 21.11 12.45 2.35
N THR A 114 20.06 11.65 2.52
CA THR A 114 18.74 11.99 1.99
C THR A 114 18.19 13.22 2.70
N SER A 115 17.94 14.28 1.95
CA SER A 115 17.28 15.49 2.45
C SER A 115 15.77 15.28 2.58
N VAL A 116 15.20 15.86 3.63
CA VAL A 116 13.76 15.88 3.88
C VAL A 116 13.27 17.30 4.15
N GLU A 117 12.05 17.57 3.72
CA GLU A 117 11.40 18.87 3.82
C GLU A 117 9.95 18.71 4.29
N ILE A 118 9.39 19.75 4.88
CA ILE A 118 7.96 19.77 5.22
C ILE A 118 7.12 19.97 3.97
N ARG A 119 6.06 19.16 3.82
CA ARG A 119 5.17 19.24 2.65
C ARG A 119 4.30 20.50 2.67
N LYS A 120 3.78 20.87 3.83
CA LYS A 120 2.84 22.01 4.01
C LYS A 120 3.07 22.71 5.35
N SER A 121 2.72 23.99 5.40
CA SER A 121 2.72 24.79 6.64
C SER A 121 1.95 24.16 7.79
N GLU A 122 0.90 23.37 7.52
CA GLU A 122 0.07 22.72 8.53
C GLU A 122 0.56 21.32 8.95
N ALA A 123 1.82 20.96 8.65
CA ALA A 123 2.37 19.61 8.90
C ALA A 123 2.13 19.09 10.32
N ARG A 124 2.28 19.92 11.36
CA ARG A 124 1.99 19.54 12.75
C ARG A 124 0.53 19.20 12.99
N LYS A 125 -0.38 19.98 12.41
CA LYS A 125 -1.82 19.76 12.52
C LYS A 125 -2.23 18.49 11.78
N GLU A 126 -1.73 18.30 10.55
CA GLU A 126 -1.97 17.07 9.78
C GLU A 126 -1.43 15.82 10.52
N TRP A 127 -0.23 15.92 11.10
CA TRP A 127 0.34 14.84 11.92
C TRP A 127 -0.57 14.50 13.11
N SER A 128 -0.94 15.51 13.91
CA SER A 128 -1.81 15.32 15.09
C SER A 128 -3.13 14.64 14.73
N THR A 129 -3.78 15.06 13.63
CA THR A 129 -5.03 14.45 13.15
C THR A 129 -4.82 13.02 12.65
N ARG A 130 -3.73 12.73 11.95
CA ARG A 130 -3.48 11.40 11.37
C ARG A 130 -3.04 10.38 12.42
N CYS A 131 -2.23 10.80 13.39
CA CYS A 131 -1.67 9.91 14.41
C CYS A 131 -2.66 9.56 15.55
N SER A 132 -3.84 10.18 15.57
CA SER A 132 -4.94 9.84 16.48
C SER A 132 -5.86 8.74 15.92
N HIS A 133 -5.73 8.40 14.64
CA HIS A 133 -6.56 7.36 14.03
C HIS A 133 -6.18 5.96 14.53
N PRO A 134 -7.14 5.05 14.85
CA PRO A 134 -6.86 3.71 15.38
C PRO A 134 -5.92 2.87 14.51
N LEU A 135 -5.97 3.06 13.18
CA LEU A 135 -5.05 2.43 12.22
C LEU A 135 -3.58 2.75 12.48
N PHE A 136 -3.25 3.75 13.29
CA PHE A 136 -1.88 4.16 13.59
C PHE A 136 -1.34 3.59 14.91
N SER A 137 -2.19 2.96 15.73
CA SER A 137 -1.83 2.45 17.06
C SER A 137 -0.63 1.52 17.05
N PHE A 138 -0.50 0.67 16.03
CA PHE A 138 0.60 -0.29 15.90
C PHE A 138 1.98 0.35 15.63
N ALA A 139 2.02 1.58 15.08
CA ALA A 139 3.26 2.25 14.74
C ALA A 139 3.90 2.96 15.96
N ARG A 140 3.08 3.35 16.95
CA ARG A 140 3.51 4.11 18.14
C ARG A 140 4.69 3.50 18.92
N PRO A 141 4.75 2.17 19.17
CA PRO A 141 5.86 1.58 19.91
C PRO A 141 7.22 1.70 19.20
N VAL A 142 7.19 1.77 17.86
CA VAL A 142 8.41 1.73 17.02
C VAL A 142 8.92 3.15 16.71
N MET A 143 8.05 4.15 16.76
CA MET A 143 8.40 5.55 16.51
C MET A 143 9.01 6.23 17.73
N CYS A 144 9.55 7.42 17.51
CA CYS A 144 9.90 8.36 18.57
C CYS A 144 8.65 8.83 19.32
N ASP A 145 8.85 9.37 20.53
CA ASP A 145 7.81 10.00 21.32
C ASP A 145 7.37 11.35 20.72
N ASP A 146 6.18 11.82 21.12
CA ASP A 146 5.57 13.04 20.55
C ASP A 146 6.45 14.28 20.74
N ARG A 147 7.25 14.35 21.81
CA ARG A 147 8.21 15.45 22.03
C ARG A 147 9.29 15.46 20.96
N THR A 148 9.93 14.33 20.70
CA THR A 148 10.97 14.21 19.67
C THR A 148 10.39 14.43 18.27
N ILE A 149 9.17 13.94 18.00
CA ILE A 149 8.47 14.21 16.74
C ILE A 149 8.22 15.71 16.57
N GLY A 150 7.78 16.40 17.63
CA GLY A 150 7.64 17.86 17.64
C GLY A 150 8.94 18.59 17.30
N GLN A 151 10.08 18.14 17.86
CA GLN A 151 11.41 18.68 17.56
C GLN A 151 11.84 18.44 16.11
N ILE A 152 11.52 17.28 15.54
CA ILE A 152 11.77 16.99 14.11
C ILE A 152 11.02 17.99 13.23
N LEU A 153 9.71 18.15 13.48
CA LEU A 153 8.87 19.06 12.69
C LEU A 153 9.30 20.53 12.86
N GLU A 154 9.65 20.96 14.07
CA GLU A 154 10.16 22.31 14.33
C GLU A 154 11.45 22.61 13.58
N LYS A 155 12.39 21.66 13.57
CA LYS A 155 13.64 21.79 12.82
C LYS A 155 13.40 21.89 11.33
N LEU A 156 12.46 21.10 10.79
CA LEU A 156 12.07 21.14 9.38
C LEU A 156 11.32 22.43 8.99
N GLU A 157 10.56 23.02 9.92
CA GLU A 157 9.90 24.32 9.69
C GLU A 157 10.94 25.45 9.62
N THR A 158 11.97 25.37 10.46
CA THR A 158 13.04 26.38 10.54
C THR A 158 14.06 26.22 9.41
N GLN A 159 14.50 24.99 9.17
CA GLN A 159 15.43 24.61 8.12
C GLN A 159 14.63 23.92 7.02
N LYS A 160 14.28 24.68 5.97
CA LYS A 160 13.47 24.21 4.83
C LYS A 160 13.87 22.82 4.30
N SER A 161 15.16 22.51 4.36
CA SER A 161 15.72 21.22 3.98
C SER A 161 16.78 20.81 5.01
N ILE A 162 16.73 19.56 5.47
CA ILE A 162 17.69 18.97 6.40
C ILE A 162 17.94 17.52 6.02
N SER A 163 19.19 17.05 6.16
CA SER A 163 19.50 15.64 5.90
C SER A 163 19.04 14.74 7.06
N VAL A 164 18.69 13.49 6.76
CA VAL A 164 18.34 12.49 7.78
C VAL A 164 19.49 12.26 8.76
N GLY A 165 20.73 12.25 8.30
CA GLY A 165 21.94 12.11 9.12
C GLY A 165 22.11 13.27 10.09
N GLU A 166 21.86 14.50 9.63
CA GLU A 166 21.91 15.70 10.47
C GLU A 166 20.77 15.73 11.49
N LEU A 167 19.56 15.29 11.14
CA LEU A 167 18.46 15.09 12.09
C LEU A 167 18.85 14.12 13.20
N VAL A 168 19.40 12.95 12.82
CA VAL A 168 19.87 11.94 13.77
C VAL A 168 20.94 12.53 14.69
N HIS A 169 21.92 13.26 14.15
CA HIS A 169 22.99 13.87 14.95
C HIS A 169 22.47 14.97 15.91
N LYS A 170 21.63 15.88 15.41
CA LYS A 170 21.07 17.02 16.19
C LYS A 170 20.12 16.60 17.30
N LEU A 171 19.50 15.44 17.18
CA LEU A 171 18.58 14.89 18.19
C LEU A 171 19.30 14.02 19.23
N GLN A 172 20.64 13.90 19.17
CA GLN A 172 21.49 13.11 20.09
C GLN A 172 20.81 11.81 20.56
N PRO A 173 20.69 10.80 19.68
CA PRO A 173 19.56 9.91 19.75
C PRO A 173 19.84 8.77 20.73
N VAL A 174 18.89 8.56 21.63
CA VAL A 174 18.80 7.33 22.43
C VAL A 174 18.54 6.09 21.55
N GLN A 175 18.21 6.24 20.26
CA GLN A 175 18.22 5.16 19.24
C GLN A 175 18.10 5.72 17.80
N LYS A 176 19.18 5.68 17.00
CA LYS A 176 19.21 6.08 15.57
C LYS A 176 18.07 5.48 14.75
N THR A 177 17.79 4.19 14.97
CA THR A 177 16.76 3.43 14.25
C THR A 177 15.36 4.03 14.43
N ARG A 178 15.00 4.50 15.63
CA ARG A 178 13.68 5.08 15.88
C ARG A 178 13.49 6.41 15.15
N VAL A 179 14.54 7.24 15.07
CA VAL A 179 14.49 8.50 14.31
C VAL A 179 14.27 8.21 12.82
N VAL A 180 15.03 7.28 12.25
CA VAL A 180 14.89 6.87 10.84
C VAL A 180 13.48 6.35 10.54
N LEU A 181 12.96 5.43 11.37
CA LEU A 181 11.62 4.90 11.20
C LEU A 181 10.54 5.97 11.35
N THR A 182 10.75 6.92 12.25
CA THR A 182 9.84 8.05 12.43
C THR A 182 9.77 8.93 11.18
N VAL A 183 10.92 9.25 10.59
CA VAL A 183 11.01 9.99 9.32
C VAL A 183 10.26 9.24 8.20
N MET A 184 10.50 7.93 8.04
CA MET A 184 9.80 7.13 7.04
C MET A 184 8.28 7.12 7.23
N TRP A 185 7.81 7.09 8.48
CA TRP A 185 6.38 7.18 8.78
C TRP A 185 5.81 8.55 8.47
N LEU A 186 6.48 9.64 8.84
CA LEU A 186 6.06 10.99 8.49
C LEU A 186 5.99 11.18 6.96
N MET A 187 6.91 10.57 6.21
CA MET A 187 6.90 10.54 4.74
C MET A 187 5.69 9.78 4.22
N LYS A 188 5.46 8.55 4.71
CA LYS A 188 4.31 7.71 4.35
C LYS A 188 2.98 8.41 4.62
N MET A 189 2.91 9.14 5.72
CA MET A 189 1.73 9.92 6.08
C MET A 189 1.65 11.24 5.30
N GLY A 190 2.60 11.55 4.42
CA GLY A 190 2.59 12.76 3.59
C GLY A 190 2.83 14.06 4.36
N VAL A 191 3.34 13.99 5.59
CA VAL A 191 3.66 15.18 6.42
C VAL A 191 4.96 15.83 5.95
N ILE A 192 5.94 14.99 5.63
CA ILE A 192 7.23 15.39 5.08
C ILE A 192 7.43 14.72 3.71
N LEU A 193 8.38 15.23 2.94
CA LEU A 193 8.74 14.72 1.62
C LEU A 193 10.25 14.74 1.45
N PHE A 194 10.74 13.89 0.55
CA PHE A 194 12.04 14.09 -0.04
C PHE A 194 11.86 15.12 -1.16
N PRO A 195 12.74 16.11 -1.30
CA PRO A 195 12.77 16.92 -2.49
C PRO A 195 13.20 15.98 -3.62
N GLU A 196 12.25 15.46 -4.38
CA GLU A 196 12.58 14.83 -5.66
C GLU A 196 13.41 15.83 -6.45
N THR A 197 14.55 15.36 -6.99
CA THR A 197 15.24 15.99 -8.11
C THR A 197 14.17 16.50 -9.06
N ARG A 198 13.96 17.82 -9.12
CA ARG A 198 13.15 18.46 -10.15
C ARG A 198 13.57 17.80 -11.46
N GLU A 199 12.72 16.96 -12.04
CA GLU A 199 12.93 16.52 -13.40
C GLU A 199 13.11 17.79 -14.22
N ALA A 200 14.29 17.92 -14.82
CA ALA A 200 14.62 19.04 -15.67
C ALA A 200 13.50 19.17 -16.68
N GLY A 201 12.83 20.33 -16.65
CA GLY A 201 11.73 20.64 -17.54
C GLY A 201 12.05 20.17 -18.95
N THR A 202 11.13 19.41 -19.52
CA THR A 202 11.04 19.06 -20.93
C THR A 202 11.58 20.20 -21.79
N LYS A 203 12.84 20.08 -22.23
CA LYS A 203 13.37 20.93 -23.28
C LYS A 203 12.66 20.52 -24.56
N THR A 204 11.84 21.42 -25.06
CA THR A 204 11.27 21.44 -26.40
C THR A 204 12.40 21.34 -27.44
N GLY A 205 12.71 20.11 -27.84
CA GLY A 205 13.60 19.79 -28.95
C GLY A 205 12.84 19.89 -30.27
N LYS A 206 12.78 21.10 -30.82
CA LYS A 206 12.35 21.41 -32.17
C LYS A 206 13.29 20.69 -33.15
N HIS A 207 12.87 19.55 -33.71
CA HIS A 207 13.56 18.96 -34.86
C HIS A 207 13.28 19.84 -36.10
N ARG A 208 14.34 20.51 -36.55
CA ARG A 208 14.45 21.12 -37.87
C ARG A 208 15.64 20.45 -38.57
N CYS A 209 15.43 20.18 -39.86
CA CYS A 209 16.24 19.46 -40.84
C CYS A 209 15.96 17.97 -40.88
#